data_AF-A0A951TCU2-F1
#
_entry.id   AF-A0A951TCU2-F1
#
_cell.length_a   1.000
_cell.length_b   1.000
_cell.length_c   1.000
_cell.angle_alpha   90.00
_cell.angle_beta   90.00
_cell.angle_gamma   90.00
#
_symmetry.space_group_name_H-M   'P 1'
#
loop_
_entity.id
_entity.type
_entity.pdbx_description
1 polymer ?
#
loop_
_entity_poly.entity_id
_entity_poly.type
_entity_poly.pdbx_seq_one_letter_code
_entity_poly.pdbx_strand_id
1 'polypeptide(L)'
;MKTITVQVREDHLETLSRTKPMTALAELVWNALDAEAMEVRVEFEENALGGIERLRVVDNGHGLHYDDAFLVFRNLGGSWKRANRRTMGRRRALHGKYGKGRFRAFSLGNRVAWHTVYRDGPDAYAFSIGGDAARLGEFNIEDRRGKPGAATGMVVEIAEVPDTTGLLRGVKAVEEFTNIFALYLRQYPDTRLFYDGIPVDPANAETGQVTYPLEEMVMENGERVSAEITVVEWARPGRRGVFLCDADGFMRLNALPRLHFRGFSYTAYLKSAHVETLDREGMLEAGELCADVRQLLDAARARLREHFALREAEDAADLLEYWRRTGLYPYEAPPRNDSERNERRIFDIYATHLNRIFSDFSESRPRAKRLTLRLIQELVRLEPIRMARILDELLQFPEESEEEIMEIVGNA
;
A
#
# COMPACT_ATOMS: atom_id res chain seq x y z
N MET A 1 -2.23 -31.67 -26.23
CA MET A 1 -1.58 -30.37 -26.58
C MET A 1 -2.58 -29.46 -27.27
N LYS A 2 -2.83 -28.27 -26.71
CA LYS A 2 -3.71 -27.22 -27.28
C LYS A 2 -2.93 -25.90 -27.36
N THR A 3 -2.98 -25.21 -28.50
CA THR A 3 -2.37 -23.89 -28.70
C THR A 3 -3.45 -22.82 -28.67
N ILE A 4 -3.22 -21.73 -27.94
CA ILE A 4 -4.17 -20.62 -27.79
C ILE A 4 -3.59 -19.36 -28.42
N THR A 5 -4.38 -18.67 -29.23
CA THR A 5 -4.07 -17.33 -29.73
C THR A 5 -4.96 -16.29 -29.02
N VAL A 6 -4.35 -15.31 -28.37
CA VAL A 6 -5.01 -14.22 -27.67
C VAL A 6 -5.54 -13.19 -28.70
N GLN A 7 -6.81 -12.80 -28.59
CA GLN A 7 -7.40 -11.75 -29.43
C GLN A 7 -7.22 -10.37 -28.80
N VAL A 8 -6.00 -9.83 -28.85
CA VAL A 8 -5.72 -8.42 -28.51
C VAL A 8 -4.70 -7.87 -29.49
N ARG A 9 -4.80 -6.57 -29.82
CA ARG A 9 -3.80 -5.87 -30.64
C ARG A 9 -2.44 -5.91 -29.93
N GLU A 10 -1.42 -6.44 -30.60
CA GLU A 10 -0.07 -6.71 -30.05
C GLU A 10 0.52 -5.51 -29.29
N ASP A 11 0.25 -4.29 -29.75
CA ASP A 11 0.69 -3.02 -29.14
C ASP A 11 0.32 -2.87 -27.65
N HIS A 12 -0.83 -3.41 -27.22
CA HIS A 12 -1.28 -3.32 -25.82
C HIS A 12 -0.53 -4.31 -24.91
N LEU A 13 -0.08 -5.44 -25.46
CA LEU A 13 0.70 -6.44 -24.75
C LEU A 13 2.14 -5.98 -24.54
N GLU A 14 2.74 -5.33 -25.54
CA GLU A 14 4.08 -4.75 -25.42
C GLU A 14 4.17 -3.64 -24.37
N THR A 15 3.09 -2.88 -24.17
CA THR A 15 3.07 -1.86 -23.11
C THR A 15 3.05 -2.49 -21.71
N LEU A 16 2.37 -3.64 -21.55
CA LEU A 16 2.30 -4.37 -20.27
C LEU A 16 3.63 -5.06 -19.92
N SER A 17 4.43 -5.45 -20.93
CA SER A 17 5.76 -6.02 -20.72
C SER A 17 6.84 -4.98 -20.37
N ARG A 18 6.54 -3.67 -20.41
CA ARG A 18 7.45 -2.57 -20.01
C ARG A 18 7.23 -2.08 -18.57
N THR A 19 6.87 -2.99 -17.66
CA THR A 19 6.64 -2.67 -16.25
C THR A 19 7.93 -2.73 -15.44
N LYS A 20 8.07 -1.93 -14.37
CA LYS A 20 9.20 -2.04 -13.43
C LYS A 20 9.27 -3.47 -12.85
N PRO A 21 10.45 -4.10 -12.73
CA PRO A 21 10.58 -5.49 -12.27
C PRO A 21 9.84 -5.76 -10.94
N MET A 22 10.01 -4.90 -9.93
CA MET A 22 9.36 -5.11 -8.63
C MET A 22 7.83 -5.07 -8.73
N THR A 23 7.27 -4.19 -9.56
CA THR A 23 5.82 -4.12 -9.78
C THR A 23 5.29 -5.39 -10.48
N ALA A 24 6.05 -5.93 -11.42
CA ALA A 24 5.67 -7.18 -12.09
C ALA A 24 5.73 -8.39 -11.15
N LEU A 25 6.79 -8.47 -10.34
CA LEU A 25 6.94 -9.50 -9.32
C LEU A 25 5.81 -9.44 -8.29
N ALA A 26 5.50 -8.24 -7.81
CA ALA A 26 4.42 -8.02 -6.85
C ALA A 26 3.08 -8.54 -7.38
N GLU A 27 2.78 -8.35 -8.66
CA GLU A 27 1.55 -8.84 -9.27
C GLU A 27 1.45 -10.37 -9.29
N LEU A 28 2.58 -11.07 -9.46
CA LEU A 28 2.61 -12.53 -9.37
C LEU A 28 2.30 -13.00 -7.94
N VAL A 29 2.89 -12.34 -6.95
CA VAL A 29 2.59 -12.60 -5.53
C VAL A 29 1.13 -12.27 -5.20
N TRP A 30 0.59 -11.16 -5.72
CA TRP A 30 -0.84 -10.85 -5.58
C TRP A 30 -1.75 -11.91 -6.19
N ASN A 31 -1.37 -12.51 -7.33
CA ASN A 31 -2.13 -13.61 -7.93
C ASN A 31 -2.12 -14.86 -7.03
N ALA A 32 -0.99 -15.19 -6.40
CA ALA A 32 -0.89 -16.26 -5.43
C ALA A 32 -1.79 -16.01 -4.20
N LEU A 33 -1.77 -14.78 -3.67
CA LEU A 33 -2.61 -14.37 -2.55
C LEU A 33 -4.10 -14.40 -2.89
N ASP A 34 -4.47 -13.97 -4.10
CA ASP A 34 -5.83 -14.08 -4.65
C ASP A 34 -6.26 -15.55 -4.83
N ALA A 35 -5.31 -16.47 -5.01
CA ALA A 35 -5.53 -17.92 -5.03
C ALA A 35 -5.55 -18.55 -3.62
N GLU A 36 -5.69 -17.70 -2.59
CA GLU A 36 -5.74 -18.05 -1.17
C GLU A 36 -4.50 -18.77 -0.63
N ALA A 37 -3.33 -18.50 -1.22
CA ALA A 37 -2.08 -18.99 -0.67
C ALA A 37 -1.88 -18.47 0.76
N MET A 38 -1.47 -19.38 1.66
CA MET A 38 -1.02 -19.02 3.01
C MET A 38 0.50 -18.82 3.04
N GLU A 39 1.21 -19.36 2.06
CA GLU A 39 2.64 -19.20 1.91
C GLU A 39 2.97 -18.90 0.45
N VAL A 40 3.74 -17.83 0.23
CA VAL A 40 4.31 -17.51 -1.08
C VAL A 40 5.80 -17.25 -0.92
N ARG A 41 6.61 -17.85 -1.79
CA ARG A 41 8.07 -17.71 -1.81
C ARG A 41 8.49 -17.12 -3.14
N VAL A 42 9.33 -16.09 -3.09
CA VAL A 42 10.09 -15.59 -4.22
C VAL A 42 11.50 -16.17 -4.10
N GLU A 43 11.96 -16.88 -5.12
CA GLU A 43 13.24 -17.58 -5.14
C GLU A 43 14.04 -17.14 -6.38
N PHE A 44 15.33 -16.85 -6.19
CA PHE A 44 16.24 -16.53 -7.29
C PHE A 44 17.32 -17.61 -7.37
N GLU A 45 17.46 -18.21 -8.55
CA GLU A 45 18.51 -19.19 -8.86
C GLU A 45 19.62 -18.48 -9.63
N GLU A 46 20.86 -18.65 -9.18
CA GLU A 46 22.04 -18.02 -9.79
C GLU A 46 22.75 -18.96 -10.76
N ASN A 47 23.27 -18.38 -11.84
CA ASN A 47 24.23 -19.06 -12.68
C ASN A 47 25.64 -19.02 -12.06
N ALA A 48 26.59 -19.74 -12.66
CA ALA A 48 27.98 -19.79 -12.21
C ALA A 48 28.72 -18.43 -12.18
N LEU A 49 28.16 -17.39 -12.82
CA LEU A 49 28.73 -16.03 -12.85
C LEU A 49 28.07 -15.09 -11.83
N GLY A 50 27.17 -15.59 -10.98
CA GLY A 50 26.45 -14.80 -9.97
C GLY A 50 25.31 -13.95 -10.55
N GLY A 51 24.93 -14.15 -11.81
CA GLY A 51 23.75 -13.56 -12.41
C GLY A 51 22.50 -14.40 -12.11
N ILE A 52 21.32 -13.77 -12.11
CA ILE A 52 20.05 -14.49 -11.94
C ILE A 52 19.81 -15.31 -13.22
N GLU A 53 19.76 -16.63 -13.09
CA GLU A 53 19.41 -17.55 -14.17
C GLU A 53 17.91 -17.75 -14.26
N ARG A 54 17.26 -17.93 -13.10
CA ARG A 54 15.83 -18.19 -12.98
C ARG A 54 15.24 -17.48 -11.77
N LEU A 55 14.01 -17.00 -11.94
CA LEU A 55 13.17 -16.43 -10.89
C LEU A 55 11.93 -17.30 -10.73
N ARG A 56 11.61 -17.70 -9.49
CA ARG A 56 10.45 -18.55 -9.19
C ARG A 56 9.56 -17.86 -8.16
N VAL A 57 8.26 -17.81 -8.45
CA VAL A 57 7.23 -17.48 -7.45
C VAL A 57 6.46 -18.75 -7.16
N VAL A 58 6.59 -19.25 -5.94
CA VAL A 58 6.02 -20.53 -5.48
C VAL A 58 4.94 -20.25 -4.45
N ASP A 59 3.74 -20.76 -4.66
CA ASP A 59 2.63 -20.63 -3.72
C ASP A 59 1.96 -21.97 -3.40
N ASN A 60 1.27 -22.01 -2.26
CA ASN A 60 0.46 -23.15 -1.80
C ASN A 60 -1.05 -22.89 -1.91
N GLY A 61 -1.47 -22.04 -2.85
CA GLY A 61 -2.87 -21.74 -3.09
C GLY A 61 -3.64 -22.92 -3.69
N HIS A 62 -4.84 -22.64 -4.20
CA HIS A 62 -5.70 -23.68 -4.77
C HIS A 62 -5.26 -24.18 -6.17
N GLY A 63 -4.28 -23.53 -6.80
CA GLY A 63 -3.84 -23.82 -8.17
C GLY A 63 -4.83 -23.33 -9.24
N LEU A 64 -4.68 -23.76 -10.47
CA LEU A 64 -5.55 -23.41 -11.60
C LEU A 64 -6.25 -24.67 -12.10
N HIS A 65 -7.58 -24.67 -12.11
CA HIS A 65 -8.34 -25.79 -12.67
C HIS A 65 -8.10 -25.90 -14.18
N TYR A 66 -7.94 -27.12 -14.70
CA TYR A 66 -7.58 -27.34 -16.10
C TYR A 66 -8.60 -26.75 -17.09
N ASP A 67 -9.89 -26.88 -16.77
CA ASP A 67 -10.97 -26.36 -17.63
C ASP A 67 -11.03 -24.82 -17.64
N ASP A 68 -10.55 -24.18 -16.57
CA ASP A 68 -10.48 -22.72 -16.49
C ASP A 68 -9.26 -22.15 -17.22
N ALA A 69 -8.20 -22.95 -17.39
CA ALA A 69 -6.94 -22.48 -17.94
C ALA A 69 -7.09 -21.84 -19.32
N PHE A 70 -7.93 -22.42 -20.18
CA PHE A 70 -8.20 -21.88 -21.51
C PHE A 70 -8.85 -20.49 -21.43
N LEU A 71 -9.88 -20.32 -20.60
CA LEU A 71 -10.60 -19.06 -20.47
C LEU A 71 -9.72 -17.99 -19.82
N VAL A 72 -8.99 -18.38 -18.75
CA VAL A 72 -8.11 -17.49 -17.99
C VAL A 72 -7.00 -16.95 -18.89
N PHE A 73 -6.34 -17.78 -19.70
CA PHE A 73 -5.22 -17.32 -20.52
C PHE A 73 -5.66 -16.63 -21.83
N ARG A 74 -6.85 -16.92 -22.35
CA ARG A 74 -7.38 -16.27 -23.56
C ARG A 74 -7.86 -14.83 -23.34
N ASN A 75 -8.49 -14.53 -22.21
CA ASN A 75 -9.19 -13.25 -22.02
C ASN A 75 -8.31 -12.17 -21.38
N LEU A 76 -7.99 -11.10 -22.12
CA LEU A 76 -7.40 -9.86 -21.57
C LEU A 76 -8.49 -9.04 -20.87
N GLY A 77 -8.64 -9.26 -19.58
CA GLY A 77 -9.70 -8.65 -18.79
C GLY A 77 -11.04 -9.37 -18.93
N GLY A 78 -11.92 -9.11 -17.96
CA GLY A 78 -13.16 -9.89 -17.77
C GLY A 78 -13.07 -10.96 -16.69
N SER A 79 -12.38 -10.65 -15.58
CA SER A 79 -12.33 -11.55 -14.44
C SER A 79 -13.74 -11.79 -13.87
N TRP A 80 -14.05 -13.07 -13.60
CA TRP A 80 -15.14 -13.52 -12.71
C TRP A 80 -15.16 -12.79 -11.35
N LYS A 81 -14.01 -12.21 -10.94
CA LYS A 81 -13.83 -11.38 -9.74
C LYS A 81 -14.52 -10.00 -9.79
N ARG A 82 -15.25 -9.64 -10.86
CA ARG A 82 -16.05 -8.39 -10.88
C ARG A 82 -17.29 -8.46 -9.98
N ALA A 83 -17.84 -9.66 -9.75
CA ALA A 83 -19.04 -9.84 -8.93
C ALA A 83 -18.73 -9.96 -7.42
N ASN A 84 -17.55 -10.47 -7.06
CA ASN A 84 -17.14 -10.67 -5.67
C ASN A 84 -15.84 -9.91 -5.37
N ARG A 85 -15.84 -9.06 -4.34
CA ARG A 85 -14.67 -8.25 -3.91
C ARG A 85 -13.73 -9.04 -2.97
N ARG A 86 -14.07 -10.29 -2.63
CA ARG A 86 -13.36 -11.14 -1.68
C ARG A 86 -13.15 -12.56 -2.23
N THR A 87 -12.13 -13.26 -1.75
CA THR A 87 -11.89 -14.68 -2.07
C THR A 87 -13.00 -15.58 -1.49
N MET A 88 -13.25 -16.74 -2.10
CA MET A 88 -14.44 -17.56 -1.80
C MET A 88 -14.35 -18.31 -0.46
N GLY A 89 -13.16 -18.77 -0.05
CA GLY A 89 -12.95 -19.53 1.18
C GLY A 89 -12.59 -18.63 2.36
N ARG A 90 -11.45 -17.93 2.24
CA ARG A 90 -10.88 -17.11 3.32
C ARG A 90 -11.37 -15.67 3.36
N ARG A 91 -12.25 -15.27 2.43
CA ARG A 91 -12.85 -13.93 2.36
C ARG A 91 -11.81 -12.79 2.34
N ARG A 92 -10.61 -13.04 1.80
CA ARG A 92 -9.56 -12.02 1.71
C ARG A 92 -9.90 -10.98 0.64
N ALA A 93 -9.50 -9.73 0.82
CA ALA A 93 -9.71 -8.67 -0.16
C ALA A 93 -8.95 -9.00 -1.44
N LEU A 94 -9.65 -9.06 -2.58
CA LEU A 94 -9.05 -9.39 -3.86
C LEU A 94 -8.27 -8.19 -4.42
N HIS A 95 -7.04 -8.44 -4.88
CA HIS A 95 -6.21 -7.45 -5.54
C HIS A 95 -6.51 -7.37 -7.05
N GLY A 96 -6.62 -8.53 -7.72
CA GLY A 96 -6.69 -8.61 -9.17
C GLY A 96 -8.08 -8.38 -9.77
N LYS A 97 -8.34 -7.20 -10.34
CA LYS A 97 -9.60 -6.89 -11.06
C LYS A 97 -9.56 -7.07 -12.58
N TYR A 98 -8.38 -6.97 -13.20
CA TYR A 98 -8.26 -6.78 -14.66
C TYR A 98 -7.66 -7.95 -15.43
N GLY A 99 -7.24 -9.04 -14.77
CA GLY A 99 -6.68 -10.21 -15.48
C GLY A 99 -5.42 -9.91 -16.30
N LYS A 100 -4.70 -8.82 -15.99
CA LYS A 100 -3.50 -8.37 -16.72
C LYS A 100 -2.19 -8.86 -16.08
N GLY A 101 -2.22 -9.29 -14.82
CA GLY A 101 -1.02 -9.59 -14.03
C GLY A 101 -0.12 -10.68 -14.64
N ARG A 102 -0.68 -11.70 -15.28
CA ARG A 102 0.09 -12.80 -15.90
C ARG A 102 0.97 -12.37 -17.08
N PHE A 103 0.57 -11.35 -17.85
CA PHE A 103 1.41 -10.82 -18.94
C PHE A 103 2.59 -10.01 -18.41
N ARG A 104 2.50 -9.48 -17.18
CA ARG A 104 3.62 -8.78 -16.54
C ARG A 104 4.78 -9.72 -16.22
N ALA A 105 4.55 -11.04 -16.16
CA ALA A 105 5.64 -12.01 -16.02
C ALA A 105 6.68 -11.86 -17.15
N PHE A 106 6.26 -11.51 -18.37
CA PHE A 106 7.16 -11.29 -19.51
C PHE A 106 8.00 -10.02 -19.42
N SER A 107 7.74 -9.13 -18.44
CA SER A 107 8.66 -8.02 -18.11
C SER A 107 9.85 -8.47 -17.27
N LEU A 108 9.76 -9.68 -16.69
CA LEU A 108 10.79 -10.26 -15.85
C LEU A 108 11.65 -11.28 -16.59
N GLY A 109 11.24 -11.79 -17.74
CA GLY A 109 12.04 -12.75 -18.52
C GLY A 109 11.35 -13.18 -19.80
N ASN A 110 12.13 -13.71 -20.75
CA ASN A 110 11.61 -14.06 -22.07
C ASN A 110 10.84 -15.39 -22.09
N ARG A 111 11.14 -16.29 -21.15
CA ARG A 111 10.43 -17.56 -21.02
C ARG A 111 9.70 -17.62 -19.69
N VAL A 112 8.41 -17.89 -19.74
CA VAL A 112 7.60 -18.05 -18.53
C VAL A 112 6.85 -19.37 -18.58
N ALA A 113 6.96 -20.14 -17.50
CA ALA A 113 6.24 -21.38 -17.30
C ALA A 113 5.41 -21.30 -16.01
N TRP A 114 4.17 -21.77 -16.09
CA TRP A 114 3.24 -21.87 -14.99
C TRP A 114 2.98 -23.35 -14.72
N HIS A 115 3.48 -23.86 -13.61
CA HIS A 115 3.23 -25.23 -13.17
C HIS A 115 2.17 -25.18 -12.08
N THR A 116 1.05 -25.87 -12.27
CA THR A 116 -0.01 -25.90 -11.28
C THR A 116 -0.28 -27.31 -10.78
N VAL A 117 -0.63 -27.40 -9.50
CA VAL A 117 -1.30 -28.56 -8.93
C VAL A 117 -2.62 -28.08 -8.33
N TYR A 118 -3.72 -28.72 -8.72
CA TYR A 118 -5.05 -28.37 -8.26
C TYR A 118 -5.84 -29.64 -7.89
N ARG A 119 -6.93 -29.47 -7.13
CA ARG A 119 -7.83 -30.57 -6.78
C ARG A 119 -9.11 -30.53 -7.60
N ASP A 120 -9.55 -31.70 -8.03
CA ASP A 120 -10.84 -31.94 -8.68
C ASP A 120 -11.52 -33.07 -7.91
N GLY A 121 -12.40 -32.69 -6.98
CA GLY A 121 -12.90 -33.60 -5.95
C GLY A 121 -11.77 -34.11 -5.03
N PRO A 122 -11.67 -35.43 -4.78
CA PRO A 122 -10.63 -36.00 -3.93
C PRO A 122 -9.26 -36.09 -4.62
N ASP A 123 -9.23 -36.03 -5.96
CA ASP A 123 -8.04 -36.29 -6.76
C ASP A 123 -7.25 -35.00 -7.01
N ALA A 124 -5.94 -35.15 -7.11
CA ALA A 124 -5.02 -34.06 -7.44
C ALA A 124 -4.50 -34.24 -8.87
N TYR A 125 -4.47 -33.14 -9.61
CA TYR A 125 -4.01 -33.09 -11.00
C TYR A 125 -2.97 -32.00 -11.17
N ALA A 126 -2.08 -32.17 -12.16
CA ALA A 126 -1.07 -31.19 -12.50
C ALA A 126 -0.96 -31.01 -14.01
N PHE A 127 -0.60 -29.80 -14.42
CA PHE A 127 -0.25 -29.46 -15.79
C PHE A 127 0.64 -28.21 -15.83
N SER A 128 1.25 -27.96 -16.98
CA SER A 128 2.07 -26.78 -17.22
C SER A 128 1.49 -25.93 -18.35
N ILE A 129 1.71 -24.63 -18.25
CA ILE A 129 1.45 -23.66 -19.32
C ILE A 129 2.77 -22.97 -19.62
N GLY A 130 3.20 -22.94 -20.88
CA GLY A 130 4.39 -22.22 -21.32
C GLY A 130 4.04 -21.05 -22.21
N GLY A 131 4.77 -19.94 -22.08
CA GLY A 131 4.69 -18.78 -22.96
C GLY A 131 6.07 -18.17 -23.24
N ASP A 132 6.16 -17.42 -24.33
CA ASP A 132 7.39 -16.80 -24.82
C ASP A 132 7.15 -15.32 -25.13
N ALA A 133 8.04 -14.44 -24.69
CA ALA A 133 7.93 -13.00 -24.90
C ALA A 133 7.98 -12.60 -26.37
N ALA A 134 8.58 -13.40 -27.25
CA ALA A 134 8.55 -13.18 -28.69
C ALA A 134 7.14 -13.40 -29.28
N ARG A 135 6.25 -14.10 -28.56
CA ARG A 135 4.88 -14.43 -28.97
C ARG A 135 3.92 -14.29 -27.80
N LEU A 136 3.79 -13.07 -27.26
CA LEU A 136 2.95 -12.75 -26.08
C LEU A 136 1.48 -13.18 -26.20
N GLY A 137 0.98 -13.40 -27.42
CA GLY A 137 -0.36 -13.90 -27.69
C GLY A 137 -0.50 -15.41 -27.75
N GLU A 138 0.58 -16.18 -27.61
CA GLU A 138 0.58 -17.64 -27.73
C GLU A 138 0.96 -18.33 -26.42
N PHE A 139 0.12 -19.25 -25.97
CA PHE A 139 0.39 -20.11 -24.83
C PHE A 139 0.21 -21.58 -25.20
N ASN A 140 1.12 -22.41 -24.72
CA ASN A 140 1.08 -23.86 -24.88
C ASN A 140 0.62 -24.48 -23.57
N ILE A 141 -0.53 -25.17 -23.59
CA ILE A 141 -1.06 -25.90 -22.43
C ILE A 141 -0.79 -27.39 -22.61
N GLU A 142 -0.06 -27.96 -21.66
CA GLU A 142 0.16 -29.40 -21.57
C GLU A 142 -1.09 -30.13 -21.06
N ASP A 143 -1.27 -31.38 -21.46
CA ASP A 143 -2.41 -32.18 -20.99
C ASP A 143 -2.27 -32.48 -19.49
N ARG A 144 -3.39 -32.38 -18.74
CA ARG A 144 -3.40 -32.69 -17.30
C ARG A 144 -3.04 -34.13 -17.03
N ARG A 145 -2.32 -34.35 -15.92
CA ARG A 145 -1.92 -35.67 -15.42
C ARG A 145 -2.31 -35.80 -13.97
N GLY A 146 -2.70 -37.00 -13.54
CA GLY A 146 -2.93 -37.29 -12.13
C GLY A 146 -1.64 -37.11 -11.33
N LYS A 147 -1.72 -36.46 -10.17
CA LYS A 147 -0.60 -36.26 -9.25
C LYS A 147 -1.02 -36.55 -7.80
N PRO A 148 -1.30 -37.82 -7.46
CA PRO A 148 -1.81 -38.19 -6.14
C PRO A 148 -0.86 -37.76 -5.02
N GLY A 149 -1.43 -37.32 -3.90
CA GLY A 149 -0.66 -36.94 -2.70
C GLY A 149 0.08 -35.60 -2.79
N ALA A 150 0.09 -34.92 -3.94
CA ALA A 150 0.68 -33.59 -4.04
C ALA A 150 -0.21 -32.53 -3.38
N ALA A 151 0.42 -31.55 -2.72
CA ALA A 151 -0.25 -30.34 -2.28
C ALA A 151 -0.62 -29.45 -3.49
N THR A 152 -1.69 -28.68 -3.34
CA THR A 152 -2.10 -27.70 -4.35
C THR A 152 -1.17 -26.49 -4.35
N GLY A 153 -1.16 -25.77 -5.46
CA GLY A 153 -0.41 -24.52 -5.58
C GLY A 153 -0.05 -24.21 -7.03
N MET A 154 0.77 -23.17 -7.16
CA MET A 154 1.32 -22.73 -8.43
C MET A 154 2.79 -22.35 -8.26
N VAL A 155 3.59 -22.75 -9.26
CA VAL A 155 4.97 -22.30 -9.45
C VAL A 155 5.01 -21.54 -10.75
N VAL A 156 5.31 -20.24 -10.68
CA VAL A 156 5.62 -19.43 -11.86
C VAL A 156 7.14 -19.37 -11.98
N GLU A 157 7.67 -20.01 -13.01
CA GLU A 157 9.08 -20.01 -13.35
C GLU A 157 9.35 -19.05 -14.50
N ILE A 158 10.35 -18.18 -14.32
CA ILE A 158 10.74 -17.15 -15.27
C ILE A 158 12.23 -17.35 -15.56
N ALA A 159 12.54 -17.60 -16.82
CA ALA A 159 13.89 -17.84 -17.33
C ALA A 159 14.23 -16.83 -18.44
N GLU A 160 15.51 -16.81 -18.83
CA GLU A 160 16.05 -15.81 -19.75
C GLU A 160 15.75 -14.38 -19.24
N VAL A 161 16.13 -14.18 -17.98
CA VAL A 161 15.94 -12.97 -17.18
C VAL A 161 16.89 -11.87 -17.69
N PRO A 162 16.41 -10.64 -17.97
CA PRO A 162 17.26 -9.52 -18.36
C PRO A 162 18.06 -8.97 -17.18
N ASP A 163 19.14 -8.26 -17.46
CA ASP A 163 20.01 -7.62 -16.45
C ASP A 163 19.25 -6.69 -15.49
N THR A 164 18.16 -6.09 -15.93
CA THR A 164 17.29 -5.23 -15.10
C THR A 164 16.68 -5.98 -13.90
N THR A 165 16.62 -7.31 -13.95
CA THR A 165 16.20 -8.18 -12.84
C THR A 165 17.18 -8.10 -11.67
N GLY A 166 18.42 -7.68 -11.89
CA GLY A 166 19.36 -7.38 -10.80
C GLY A 166 18.85 -6.33 -9.80
N LEU A 167 17.88 -5.49 -10.20
CA LEU A 167 17.19 -4.54 -9.31
C LEU A 167 16.31 -5.22 -8.26
N LEU A 168 16.01 -6.51 -8.43
CA LEU A 168 15.26 -7.34 -7.46
C LEU A 168 16.18 -7.93 -6.38
N ARG A 169 17.48 -7.63 -6.38
CA ARG A 169 18.43 -8.11 -5.38
C ARG A 169 18.80 -7.00 -4.38
N GLY A 170 19.28 -7.44 -3.23
CA GLY A 170 19.83 -6.59 -2.19
C GLY A 170 18.79 -5.97 -1.27
N VAL A 171 19.29 -5.25 -0.26
CA VAL A 171 18.50 -4.73 0.86
C VAL A 171 17.34 -3.86 0.40
N LYS A 172 17.56 -2.98 -0.60
CA LYS A 172 16.52 -2.09 -1.12
C LYS A 172 15.35 -2.85 -1.78
N ALA A 173 15.63 -3.98 -2.44
CA ALA A 173 14.58 -4.78 -3.06
C ALA A 173 13.72 -5.47 -2.00
N VAL A 174 14.34 -6.01 -0.95
CA VAL A 174 13.63 -6.59 0.21
C VAL A 174 12.79 -5.52 0.90
N GLU A 175 13.35 -4.33 1.14
CA GLU A 175 12.61 -3.20 1.72
C GLU A 175 11.41 -2.79 0.85
N GLU A 176 11.59 -2.67 -0.46
CA GLU A 176 10.50 -2.33 -1.38
C GLU A 176 9.41 -3.40 -1.39
N PHE A 177 9.79 -4.67 -1.43
CA PHE A 177 8.86 -5.79 -1.37
C PHE A 177 8.06 -5.79 -0.05
N THR A 178 8.75 -5.64 1.09
CA THR A 178 8.12 -5.52 2.41
C THR A 178 7.12 -4.36 2.42
N ASN A 179 7.50 -3.19 1.92
CA ASN A 179 6.61 -2.03 1.87
C ASN A 179 5.33 -2.26 1.04
N ILE A 180 5.42 -3.04 -0.04
CA ILE A 180 4.26 -3.38 -0.90
C ILE A 180 3.27 -4.27 -0.14
N PHE A 181 3.76 -5.28 0.60
CA PHE A 181 2.92 -6.31 1.21
C PHE A 181 2.62 -6.10 2.70
N ALA A 182 3.32 -5.19 3.38
CA ALA A 182 3.22 -5.03 4.83
C ALA A 182 1.77 -4.81 5.30
N LEU A 183 1.02 -3.96 4.59
CA LEU A 183 -0.39 -3.70 4.91
C LEU A 183 -1.25 -4.97 4.87
N TYR A 184 -1.02 -5.81 3.86
CA TYR A 184 -1.76 -7.06 3.68
C TYR A 184 -1.38 -8.09 4.73
N LEU A 185 -0.09 -8.22 5.05
CA LEU A 185 0.38 -9.17 6.08
C LEU A 185 -0.14 -8.82 7.47
N ARG A 186 -0.27 -7.53 7.80
CA ARG A 186 -0.94 -7.11 9.03
C ARG A 186 -2.40 -7.52 9.08
N GLN A 187 -3.08 -7.47 7.94
CA GLN A 187 -4.49 -7.79 7.83
C GLN A 187 -4.75 -9.30 7.79
N TYR A 188 -3.77 -10.09 7.36
CA TYR A 188 -3.85 -11.54 7.24
C TYR A 188 -2.62 -12.22 7.88
N PRO A 189 -2.56 -12.28 9.23
CA PRO A 189 -1.39 -12.79 9.97
C PRO A 189 -1.09 -14.29 9.73
N ASP A 190 -2.06 -15.03 9.21
CA ASP A 190 -1.92 -16.43 8.80
C ASP A 190 -1.14 -16.60 7.49
N THR A 191 -0.86 -15.49 6.79
CA THR A 191 -0.13 -15.46 5.53
C THR A 191 1.34 -15.17 5.75
N ARG A 192 2.21 -15.95 5.10
CA ARG A 192 3.67 -15.81 5.17
C ARG A 192 4.23 -15.56 3.78
N LEU A 193 5.07 -14.55 3.67
CA LEU A 193 5.83 -14.27 2.45
C LEU A 193 7.32 -14.45 2.74
N PHE A 194 8.02 -15.09 1.82
CA PHE A 194 9.46 -15.23 1.86
C PHE A 194 10.06 -14.61 0.59
N TYR A 195 11.02 -13.71 0.76
CA TYR A 195 11.76 -13.10 -0.34
C TYR A 195 13.20 -13.59 -0.31
N ASP A 196 13.55 -14.46 -1.26
CA ASP A 196 14.89 -15.05 -1.35
C ASP A 196 15.32 -15.76 -0.05
N GLY A 197 14.40 -16.51 0.55
CA GLY A 197 14.58 -17.17 1.84
C GLY A 197 14.42 -16.28 3.07
N ILE A 198 14.34 -14.95 2.91
CA ILE A 198 14.15 -14.01 4.01
C ILE A 198 12.65 -13.88 4.32
N PRO A 199 12.19 -14.17 5.55
CA PRO A 199 10.80 -13.94 5.93
C PRO A 199 10.48 -12.44 5.92
N VAL A 200 9.37 -12.08 5.28
CA VAL A 200 8.93 -10.69 5.17
C VAL A 200 8.12 -10.33 6.41
N ASP A 201 8.67 -9.44 7.22
CA ASP A 201 8.03 -8.91 8.42
C ASP A 201 7.45 -7.51 8.14
N PRO A 202 6.12 -7.30 8.24
CA PRO A 202 5.50 -6.00 8.06
C PRO A 202 6.06 -4.92 8.98
N ALA A 203 6.53 -5.26 10.18
CA ALA A 203 7.07 -4.31 11.15
C ALA A 203 8.28 -3.54 10.60
N ASN A 204 9.03 -4.12 9.66
CA ASN A 204 10.17 -3.45 9.02
C ASN A 204 9.77 -2.31 8.06
N ALA A 205 8.48 -2.18 7.72
CA ALA A 205 7.94 -1.07 6.94
C ALA A 205 7.28 0.02 7.79
N GLU A 206 7.19 -0.19 9.11
CA GLU A 206 6.49 0.67 10.05
C GLU A 206 7.47 1.66 10.71
N THR A 207 7.03 2.90 10.90
CA THR A 207 7.77 3.90 11.69
C THR A 207 7.27 3.96 13.12
N GLY A 208 6.03 3.54 13.35
CA GLY A 208 5.42 3.52 14.67
C GLY A 208 4.05 2.84 14.65
N GLN A 209 3.64 2.33 15.80
CA GLN A 209 2.31 1.78 16.01
C GLN A 209 1.81 2.15 17.41
N VAL A 210 0.56 2.60 17.50
CA VAL A 210 -0.10 2.83 18.79
C VAL A 210 -1.54 2.36 18.74
N THR A 211 -1.99 1.71 19.81
CA THR A 211 -3.39 1.29 19.98
C THR A 211 -4.06 2.13 21.05
N TYR A 212 -5.27 2.61 20.76
CA TYR A 212 -6.07 3.43 21.67
C TYR A 212 -7.43 2.76 21.90
N PRO A 213 -7.86 2.58 23.17
CA PRO A 213 -9.25 2.30 23.44
C PRO A 213 -10.09 3.53 23.04
N LEU A 214 -11.25 3.29 22.43
CA LEU A 214 -12.25 4.32 22.18
C LEU A 214 -13.24 4.36 23.36
N GLU A 215 -13.87 5.50 23.56
CA GLU A 215 -14.94 5.64 24.55
C GLU A 215 -16.10 4.71 24.23
N GLU A 216 -16.80 4.24 25.27
CA GLU A 216 -17.96 3.37 25.10
C GLU A 216 -19.06 4.12 24.34
N MET A 217 -19.54 3.51 23.26
CA MET A 217 -20.57 4.08 22.40
C MET A 217 -21.90 3.37 22.65
N VAL A 218 -23.00 4.13 22.62
CA VAL A 218 -24.36 3.58 22.68
C VAL A 218 -24.94 3.58 21.28
N MET A 219 -25.20 2.39 20.75
CA MET A 219 -25.73 2.13 19.41
C MET A 219 -27.24 2.39 19.33
N GLU A 220 -27.81 2.42 18.12
CA GLU A 220 -29.25 2.70 17.94
C GLU A 220 -30.17 1.71 18.68
N ASN A 221 -29.74 0.45 18.80
CA ASN A 221 -30.47 -0.59 19.53
C ASN A 221 -30.34 -0.49 21.07
N GLY A 222 -29.59 0.50 21.57
CA GLY A 222 -29.29 0.70 23.00
C GLY A 222 -28.13 -0.14 23.53
N GLU A 223 -27.49 -0.94 22.67
CA GLU A 223 -26.31 -1.73 23.01
C GLU A 223 -25.10 -0.84 23.28
N ARG A 224 -24.33 -1.21 24.30
CA ARG A 224 -23.05 -0.58 24.63
C ARG A 224 -21.93 -1.32 23.94
N VAL A 225 -21.20 -0.61 23.09
CA VAL A 225 -20.15 -1.18 22.26
C VAL A 225 -18.82 -0.53 22.63
N SER A 226 -17.85 -1.38 22.95
CA SER A 226 -16.44 -1.00 23.04
C SER A 226 -15.76 -1.18 21.69
N ALA A 227 -14.84 -0.29 21.37
CA ALA A 227 -13.97 -0.39 20.21
C ALA A 227 -12.54 0.05 20.57
N GLU A 228 -11.57 -0.42 19.80
CA GLU A 228 -10.21 0.09 19.84
C GLU A 228 -9.77 0.53 18.44
N ILE A 229 -8.85 1.48 18.36
CA ILE A 229 -8.24 1.91 17.11
C ILE A 229 -6.73 1.71 17.19
N THR A 230 -6.18 0.94 16.26
CA THR A 230 -4.73 0.79 16.09
C THR A 230 -4.27 1.64 14.93
N VAL A 231 -3.42 2.62 15.20
CA VAL A 231 -2.80 3.48 14.18
C VAL A 231 -1.41 2.93 13.89
N VAL A 232 -1.15 2.65 12.62
CA VAL A 232 0.15 2.18 12.11
C VAL A 232 0.68 3.24 11.17
N GLU A 233 1.83 3.82 11.48
CA GLU A 233 2.55 4.77 10.65
C GLU A 233 3.57 4.05 9.78
N TRP A 234 3.71 4.48 8.52
CA TRP A 234 4.47 3.79 7.48
C TRP A 234 5.64 4.63 7.00
N ALA A 235 6.79 3.98 6.78
CA ALA A 235 7.99 4.66 6.31
C ALA A 235 7.86 5.21 4.89
N ARG A 236 7.08 4.54 4.03
CA ARG A 236 6.84 5.01 2.65
C ARG A 236 5.52 5.75 2.52
N PRO A 237 5.51 6.89 1.79
CA PRO A 237 4.27 7.59 1.45
C PRO A 237 3.28 6.68 0.72
N GLY A 238 2.00 6.80 1.07
CA GLY A 238 0.93 6.06 0.42
C GLY A 238 -0.44 6.49 0.95
N ARG A 239 -1.45 6.50 0.07
CA ARG A 239 -2.84 6.78 0.44
C ARG A 239 -3.38 5.60 1.25
N ARG A 240 -3.73 5.88 2.51
CA ARG A 240 -4.21 4.90 3.46
C ARG A 240 -5.16 5.62 4.43
N GLY A 241 -6.09 4.88 5.03
CA GLY A 241 -7.24 5.45 5.72
C GLY A 241 -7.72 4.58 6.87
N VAL A 242 -9.02 4.63 7.14
CA VAL A 242 -9.64 3.86 8.23
C VAL A 242 -10.28 2.58 7.71
N PHE A 243 -9.85 1.47 8.30
CA PHE A 243 -10.43 0.15 8.11
C PHE A 243 -11.30 -0.21 9.31
N LEU A 244 -12.53 -0.64 9.04
CA LEU A 244 -13.40 -1.26 10.03
C LEU A 244 -13.11 -2.75 10.04
N CYS A 245 -12.73 -3.27 11.20
CA CYS A 245 -12.34 -4.64 11.43
C CYS A 245 -13.24 -5.29 12.47
N ASP A 246 -13.34 -6.62 12.40
CA ASP A 246 -13.88 -7.41 13.50
C ASP A 246 -12.94 -7.43 14.72
N ALA A 247 -13.33 -8.15 15.77
CA ALA A 247 -12.56 -8.25 17.02
C ALA A 247 -11.17 -8.87 16.82
N ASP A 248 -11.02 -9.77 15.84
CA ASP A 248 -9.75 -10.42 15.50
C ASP A 248 -8.85 -9.55 14.62
N GLY A 249 -9.35 -8.38 14.17
CA GLY A 249 -8.60 -7.42 13.36
C GLY A 249 -8.71 -7.63 11.85
N PHE A 250 -9.56 -8.55 11.38
CA PHE A 250 -9.81 -8.73 9.96
C PHE A 250 -10.70 -7.61 9.44
N MET A 251 -10.18 -6.86 8.46
CA MET A 251 -10.93 -5.79 7.81
C MET A 251 -12.19 -6.33 7.12
N ARG A 252 -13.32 -5.70 7.45
CA ARG A 252 -14.60 -5.89 6.79
C ARG A 252 -14.88 -4.77 5.77
N LEU A 253 -14.54 -3.53 6.09
CA LEU A 253 -14.75 -2.38 5.21
C LEU A 253 -13.55 -1.42 5.22
N ASN A 254 -13.18 -0.90 4.06
CA ASN A 254 -12.33 0.28 3.94
C ASN A 254 -13.24 1.52 3.90
N ALA A 255 -13.44 2.16 5.06
CA ALA A 255 -14.50 3.14 5.26
C ALA A 255 -14.08 4.58 4.93
N LEU A 256 -12.84 4.97 5.23
CA LEU A 256 -12.35 6.34 5.01
C LEU A 256 -11.04 6.35 4.21
N PRO A 257 -11.03 5.90 2.94
CA PRO A 257 -9.81 5.83 2.13
C PRO A 257 -9.20 7.19 1.77
N ARG A 258 -9.94 8.29 1.99
CA ARG A 258 -9.53 9.67 1.67
C ARG A 258 -9.24 10.52 2.90
N LEU A 259 -9.36 9.97 4.12
CA LEU A 259 -9.00 10.72 5.32
C LEU A 259 -7.49 10.88 5.38
N HIS A 260 -6.99 12.06 5.03
CA HIS A 260 -5.58 12.36 4.93
C HIS A 260 -5.11 13.28 6.05
N PHE A 261 -3.97 12.95 6.65
CA PHE A 261 -3.22 13.83 7.54
C PHE A 261 -1.89 14.14 6.86
N ARG A 262 -1.72 15.40 6.44
CA ARG A 262 -0.60 15.82 5.60
C ARG A 262 0.73 15.57 6.31
N GLY A 263 1.70 15.03 5.57
CA GLY A 263 3.01 14.65 6.10
C GLY A 263 3.08 13.27 6.74
N PHE A 264 1.93 12.61 6.97
CA PHE A 264 1.88 11.28 7.56
C PHE A 264 1.36 10.25 6.55
N SER A 265 2.00 9.07 6.54
CA SER A 265 1.42 7.88 5.90
C SER A 265 1.01 6.91 6.99
N TYR A 266 -0.27 6.56 7.04
CA TYR A 266 -0.80 5.77 8.15
C TYR A 266 -1.97 4.89 7.73
N THR A 267 -2.19 3.78 8.44
CA THR A 267 -3.46 3.04 8.39
C THR A 267 -4.03 2.96 9.80
N ALA A 268 -5.32 3.22 9.92
CA ALA A 268 -6.04 3.05 11.17
C ALA A 268 -6.97 1.84 11.09
N TYR A 269 -6.84 0.93 12.04
CA TYR A 269 -7.67 -0.26 12.17
C TYR A 269 -8.60 -0.08 13.37
N LEU A 270 -9.86 0.24 13.11
CA LEU A 270 -10.88 0.26 14.15
C LEU A 270 -11.43 -1.15 14.31
N LYS A 271 -11.23 -1.75 15.49
CA LYS A 271 -11.69 -3.10 15.80
C LYS A 271 -12.86 -3.04 16.77
N SER A 272 -13.92 -3.76 16.44
CA SER A 272 -15.05 -3.99 17.34
C SER A 272 -15.79 -5.26 16.94
N ALA A 273 -16.30 -6.01 17.90
CA ALA A 273 -17.20 -7.13 17.64
C ALA A 273 -18.48 -6.66 16.92
N HIS A 274 -18.92 -5.42 17.15
CA HIS A 274 -20.11 -4.84 16.52
C HIS A 274 -19.97 -4.69 15.00
N VAL A 275 -18.75 -4.48 14.50
CA VAL A 275 -18.50 -4.42 13.05
C VAL A 275 -18.86 -5.74 12.37
N GLU A 276 -18.63 -6.87 13.05
CA GLU A 276 -19.01 -8.18 12.52
C GLU A 276 -20.54 -8.35 12.47
N THR A 277 -21.25 -7.87 13.50
CA THR A 277 -22.73 -7.84 13.52
C THR A 277 -23.27 -7.02 12.34
N LEU A 278 -22.74 -5.81 12.14
CA LEU A 278 -23.13 -4.93 11.04
C LEU A 278 -22.81 -5.51 9.65
N ASP A 279 -21.69 -6.23 9.49
CA ASP A 279 -21.33 -6.96 8.25
C ASP A 279 -22.35 -8.08 7.98
N ARG A 280 -22.75 -8.82 9.03
CA ARG A 280 -23.71 -9.94 8.93
C ARG A 280 -25.12 -9.46 8.58
N GLU A 281 -25.52 -8.30 9.08
CA GLU A 281 -26.82 -7.67 8.82
C GLU A 281 -26.86 -6.88 7.50
N GLY A 282 -25.72 -6.74 6.81
CA GLY A 282 -25.60 -5.97 5.56
C GLY A 282 -25.62 -4.44 5.77
N MET A 283 -25.60 -3.98 7.02
CA MET A 283 -25.66 -2.56 7.37
C MET A 283 -24.32 -1.85 7.16
N LEU A 284 -23.21 -2.59 7.14
CA LEU A 284 -21.87 -2.03 6.95
C LEU A 284 -21.70 -1.35 5.57
N GLU A 285 -22.37 -1.85 4.54
CA GLU A 285 -22.32 -1.28 3.18
C GLU A 285 -23.04 0.06 3.06
N ALA A 286 -23.99 0.35 3.95
CA ALA A 286 -24.68 1.64 4.01
C ALA A 286 -23.75 2.79 4.44
N GLY A 287 -22.56 2.48 4.97
CA GLY A 287 -21.57 3.46 5.37
C GLY A 287 -22.14 4.45 6.39
N GLU A 288 -21.83 5.74 6.23
CA GLU A 288 -22.29 6.80 7.14
C GLU A 288 -23.81 7.01 7.15
N LEU A 289 -24.60 6.35 6.29
CA LEU A 289 -26.06 6.37 6.38
C LEU A 289 -26.56 5.58 7.60
N CYS A 290 -25.82 4.55 8.02
CA CYS A 290 -26.08 3.82 9.27
C CYS A 290 -25.50 4.64 10.45
N ALA A 291 -26.32 4.90 11.48
CA ALA A 291 -25.89 5.70 12.62
C ALA A 291 -24.78 5.04 13.42
N ASP A 292 -24.85 3.73 13.64
CA ASP A 292 -23.81 2.96 14.32
C ASP A 292 -22.46 3.05 13.59
N VAL A 293 -22.46 2.88 12.26
CA VAL A 293 -21.25 3.03 11.44
C VAL A 293 -20.73 4.47 11.52
N ARG A 294 -21.61 5.47 11.43
CA ARG A 294 -21.22 6.89 11.55
C ARG A 294 -20.58 7.18 12.90
N GLN A 295 -21.14 6.68 13.99
CA GLN A 295 -20.62 6.86 15.35
C GLN A 295 -19.21 6.26 15.50
N LEU A 296 -18.99 5.06 14.99
CA LEU A 296 -17.65 4.43 14.95
C LEU A 296 -16.65 5.29 14.14
N LEU A 297 -17.06 5.81 12.99
CA LEU A 297 -16.20 6.63 12.13
C LEU A 297 -15.90 8.01 12.73
N ASP A 298 -16.85 8.62 13.42
CA ASP A 298 -16.64 9.90 14.09
C ASP A 298 -15.70 9.74 15.29
N ALA A 299 -15.83 8.66 16.06
CA ALA A 299 -14.88 8.31 17.11
C ALA A 299 -13.47 8.07 16.52
N ALA A 300 -13.36 7.38 15.38
CA ALA A 300 -12.09 7.20 14.68
C ALA A 300 -11.48 8.54 14.23
N ARG A 301 -12.26 9.44 13.62
CA ARG A 301 -11.81 10.77 13.18
C ARG A 301 -11.30 11.60 14.35
N ALA A 302 -12.06 11.66 15.44
CA ALA A 302 -11.67 12.39 16.64
C ALA A 302 -10.33 11.88 17.18
N ARG A 303 -10.19 10.55 17.33
CA ARG A 303 -8.95 9.97 17.85
C ARG A 303 -7.76 10.16 16.93
N LEU A 304 -7.95 10.06 15.61
CA LEU A 304 -6.88 10.31 14.64
C LEU A 304 -6.42 11.78 14.64
N ARG A 305 -7.34 12.73 14.78
CA ARG A 305 -6.98 14.16 14.93
C ARG A 305 -6.10 14.38 16.16
N GLU A 306 -6.46 13.79 17.29
CA GLU A 306 -5.64 13.87 18.51
C GLU A 306 -4.27 13.23 18.33
N HIS A 307 -4.22 12.03 17.75
CA HIS A 307 -2.97 11.32 17.49
C HIS A 307 -2.03 12.14 16.59
N PHE A 308 -2.51 12.63 15.44
CA PHE A 308 -1.65 13.37 14.51
C PHE A 308 -1.31 14.78 14.99
N ALA A 309 -2.14 15.41 15.83
CA ALA A 309 -1.76 16.67 16.49
C ALA A 309 -0.57 16.46 17.45
N LEU A 310 -0.54 15.33 18.18
CA LEU A 310 0.60 14.98 19.03
C LEU A 310 1.84 14.67 18.20
N ARG A 311 1.72 13.84 17.15
CA ARG A 311 2.84 13.51 16.25
C ARG A 311 3.41 14.74 15.56
N GLU A 312 2.55 15.68 15.15
CA GLU A 312 2.97 16.97 14.61
C GLU A 312 3.81 17.78 15.61
N ALA A 313 3.40 17.82 16.88
CA ALA A 313 4.14 18.53 17.92
C ALA A 313 5.51 17.87 18.21
N GLU A 314 5.57 16.54 18.20
CA GLU A 314 6.81 15.77 18.33
C GLU A 314 7.77 16.03 17.16
N ASP A 315 7.30 15.90 15.91
CA ASP A 315 8.10 16.15 14.71
C ASP A 315 8.61 17.61 14.66
N ALA A 316 7.78 18.57 15.09
CA ALA A 316 8.17 19.97 15.18
C ALA A 316 9.27 20.20 16.22
N ALA A 317 9.18 19.54 17.38
CA ALA A 317 10.21 19.63 18.42
C ALA A 317 11.55 19.06 17.93
N ASP A 318 11.52 17.88 17.32
CA ASP A 318 12.71 17.21 16.77
C ASP A 318 13.37 18.05 15.65
N LEU A 319 12.55 18.64 14.77
CA LEU A 319 13.01 19.51 13.70
C LEU A 319 13.67 20.79 14.23
N LEU A 320 13.09 21.42 15.24
CA LEU A 320 13.66 22.60 15.89
C LEU A 320 14.98 22.27 16.58
N GLU A 321 15.08 21.12 17.25
CA GLU A 321 16.33 20.65 17.83
C GLU A 321 17.40 20.41 16.75
N TYR A 322 17.02 19.75 15.65
CA TYR A 322 17.90 19.56 14.51
C TYR A 322 18.39 20.89 13.93
N TRP A 323 17.52 21.88 13.75
CA TRP A 323 17.91 23.21 13.26
C TRP A 323 18.85 23.94 14.22
N ARG A 324 18.65 23.81 15.53
CA ARG A 324 19.56 24.38 16.54
C ARG A 324 20.94 23.73 16.45
N ARG A 325 21.00 22.39 16.40
CA ARG A 325 22.27 21.63 16.33
C ARG A 325 23.05 21.90 15.04
N THR A 326 22.36 22.15 13.93
CA THR A 326 22.99 22.39 12.61
C THR A 326 23.24 23.87 12.29
N GLY A 327 22.89 24.79 13.21
CA GLY A 327 23.03 26.24 12.99
C GLY A 327 22.12 26.76 11.86
N LEU A 328 20.98 26.11 11.64
CA LEU A 328 19.91 26.58 10.75
C LEU A 328 18.91 27.45 11.49
N TYR A 329 18.73 27.24 12.80
CA TYR A 329 17.79 27.99 13.62
C TYR A 329 18.23 29.47 13.75
N PRO A 330 17.38 30.45 13.40
CA PRO A 330 17.82 31.85 13.31
C PRO A 330 18.02 32.59 14.64
N TYR A 331 17.58 32.04 15.76
CA TYR A 331 17.72 32.68 17.08
C TYR A 331 18.79 31.99 17.93
N GLU A 332 19.94 32.66 18.10
CA GLU A 332 21.11 32.07 18.79
C GLU A 332 21.09 32.30 20.30
N ALA A 333 20.60 33.46 20.76
CA ALA A 333 20.57 33.81 22.18
C ALA A 333 19.22 33.46 22.83
N PRO A 334 19.12 33.32 24.17
CA PRO A 334 17.84 33.25 24.87
C PRO A 334 16.96 34.50 24.61
N PRO A 335 15.62 34.37 24.68
CA PRO A 335 14.72 35.51 24.44
C PRO A 335 14.85 36.56 25.54
N ARG A 336 14.95 37.84 25.15
CA ARG A 336 15.20 38.96 26.05
C ARG A 336 13.96 39.38 26.85
N ASN A 337 12.77 39.23 26.27
CA ASN A 337 11.50 39.64 26.86
C ASN A 337 10.33 38.77 26.36
N ASP A 338 9.11 39.01 26.88
CA ASP A 338 7.91 38.25 26.47
C ASP A 338 7.52 38.48 25.00
N SER A 339 7.79 39.67 24.46
CA SER A 339 7.53 39.96 23.05
C SER A 339 8.38 39.08 22.13
N GLU A 340 9.69 38.97 22.41
CA GLU A 340 10.62 38.12 21.65
C GLU A 340 10.31 36.63 21.88
N ARG A 341 9.84 36.24 23.08
CA ARG A 341 9.30 34.89 23.31
C ARG A 341 8.12 34.59 22.39
N ASN A 342 7.20 35.52 22.22
CA ASN A 342 6.03 35.34 21.37
C ASN A 342 6.39 35.34 19.87
N GLU A 343 7.27 36.24 19.43
CA GLU A 343 7.85 36.26 18.07
C GLU A 343 8.44 34.90 17.71
N ARG A 344 9.27 34.33 18.60
CA ARG A 344 9.88 33.01 18.40
C ARG A 344 8.86 31.88 18.34
N ARG A 345 7.81 31.92 19.16
CA ARG A 345 6.72 30.93 19.10
C ARG A 345 6.01 30.95 17.76
N ILE A 346 5.66 32.15 17.27
CA ILE A 346 5.04 32.33 15.95
C ILE A 346 5.97 31.80 14.86
N PHE A 347 7.26 32.16 14.92
CA PHE A 347 8.27 31.65 14.00
C PHE A 347 8.35 30.11 14.02
N ASP A 348 8.47 29.51 15.20
CA ASP A 348 8.63 28.06 15.37
C ASP A 348 7.42 27.31 14.77
N ILE A 349 6.20 27.75 15.08
CA ILE A 349 4.96 27.17 14.54
C ILE A 349 4.97 27.22 13.02
N TYR A 350 5.13 28.41 12.44
CA TYR A 350 5.01 28.56 10.99
C TYR A 350 6.17 27.95 10.21
N ALA A 351 7.40 28.06 10.70
CA ALA A 351 8.57 27.51 10.03
C ALA A 351 8.50 25.97 9.96
N THR A 352 8.12 25.32 11.06
CA THR A 352 7.95 23.86 11.10
C THR A 352 6.78 23.40 10.22
N HIS A 353 5.66 24.15 10.22
CA HIS A 353 4.52 23.86 9.35
C HIS A 353 4.86 24.00 7.86
N LEU A 354 5.57 25.08 7.47
CA LEU A 354 6.09 25.26 6.11
C LEU A 354 7.02 24.12 5.67
N ASN A 355 7.91 23.66 6.57
CA ASN A 355 8.80 22.53 6.28
C ASN A 355 8.04 21.23 6.04
N ARG A 356 6.87 21.05 6.65
CA ARG A 356 6.04 19.85 6.44
C ARG A 356 5.23 19.90 5.15
N ILE A 357 4.73 21.08 4.81
CA ILE A 357 3.81 21.27 3.70
C ILE A 357 4.54 21.34 2.37
N PHE A 358 5.64 22.10 2.31
CA PHE A 358 6.35 22.35 1.07
C PHE A 358 7.61 21.49 0.98
N SER A 359 7.55 20.43 0.17
CA SER A 359 8.69 19.54 -0.10
C SER A 359 9.89 20.30 -0.64
N ASP A 360 9.67 21.30 -1.51
CA ASP A 360 10.74 22.12 -2.08
C ASP A 360 11.53 22.86 -0.99
N PHE A 361 10.85 23.29 0.07
CA PHE A 361 11.51 23.90 1.21
C PHE A 361 12.22 22.84 2.08
N SER A 362 11.57 21.71 2.33
CA SER A 362 12.11 20.64 3.17
C SER A 362 13.36 19.98 2.55
N GLU A 363 13.41 19.82 1.23
CA GLU A 363 14.52 19.22 0.48
C GLU A 363 15.56 20.24 -0.01
N SER A 364 15.31 21.54 0.23
CA SER A 364 16.22 22.60 -0.20
C SER A 364 17.61 22.47 0.41
N ARG A 365 18.61 22.90 -0.37
CA ARG A 365 20.02 22.93 0.08
C ARG A 365 20.17 23.78 1.36
N PRO A 366 21.09 23.45 2.27
CA PRO A 366 21.21 24.14 3.57
C PRO A 366 21.34 25.67 3.48
N ARG A 367 22.01 26.19 2.45
CA ARG A 367 22.13 27.64 2.22
C ARG A 367 20.79 28.30 1.90
N ALA A 368 19.99 27.68 1.03
CA ALA A 368 18.67 28.17 0.66
C ALA A 368 17.72 28.08 1.86
N LYS A 369 17.72 26.93 2.56
CA LYS A 369 16.94 26.76 3.79
C LYS A 369 17.23 27.83 4.84
N ARG A 370 18.52 28.12 5.09
CA ARG A 370 18.95 29.17 6.02
C ARG A 370 18.47 30.56 5.59
N LEU A 371 18.53 30.87 4.30
CA LEU A 371 18.03 32.15 3.76
C LEU A 371 16.53 32.28 4.02
N THR A 372 15.74 31.26 3.65
CA THR A 372 14.28 31.26 3.85
C THR A 372 13.91 31.38 5.33
N LEU A 373 14.55 30.63 6.22
CA LEU A 373 14.31 30.73 7.67
C LEU A 373 14.64 32.13 8.20
N ARG A 374 15.69 32.80 7.71
CA ARG A 374 15.97 34.19 8.08
C ARG A 374 14.93 35.17 7.54
N LEU A 375 14.43 34.96 6.32
CA LEU A 375 13.35 35.79 5.78
C LEU A 375 12.08 35.65 6.61
N ILE A 376 11.70 34.43 6.99
CA ILE A 376 10.55 34.17 7.87
C ILE A 376 10.76 34.86 9.22
N GLN A 377 11.96 34.77 9.81
CA GLN A 377 12.30 35.47 11.06
C GLN A 377 12.08 36.98 10.94
N GLU A 378 12.62 37.63 9.91
CA GLU A 378 12.48 39.09 9.75
C GLU A 378 11.03 39.49 9.50
N LEU A 379 10.27 38.70 8.74
CA LEU A 379 8.84 38.94 8.52
C LEU A 379 8.03 38.84 9.81
N VAL A 380 8.26 37.79 10.61
CA VAL A 380 7.59 37.60 11.91
C VAL A 380 7.97 38.71 12.90
N ARG A 381 9.21 39.20 12.86
CA ARG A 381 9.66 40.33 13.69
C ARG A 381 8.94 41.63 13.34
N LEU A 382 8.74 41.90 12.06
CA LEU A 382 8.12 43.15 11.59
C LEU A 382 6.62 43.18 11.88
N GLU A 383 5.88 42.12 11.50
CA GLU A 383 4.42 42.08 11.63
C GLU A 383 3.91 40.67 12.00
N PRO A 384 4.02 40.24 13.28
CA PRO A 384 3.70 38.88 13.68
C PRO A 384 2.24 38.48 13.39
N ILE A 385 1.29 39.39 13.65
CA ILE A 385 -0.15 39.16 13.47
C ILE A 385 -0.51 39.07 11.99
N ARG A 386 0.08 39.94 11.15
CA ARG A 386 -0.19 39.92 9.70
C ARG A 386 0.40 38.67 9.07
N MET A 387 1.61 38.28 9.47
CA MET A 387 2.23 37.04 9.02
C MET A 387 1.42 35.81 9.42
N ALA A 388 0.90 35.77 10.65
CA ALA A 388 0.02 34.71 11.08
C ALA A 388 -1.19 34.58 10.14
N ARG A 389 -1.85 35.71 9.82
CA ARG A 389 -2.99 35.72 8.92
C ARG A 389 -2.65 35.29 7.49
N ILE A 390 -1.55 35.80 6.92
CA ILE A 390 -1.11 35.47 5.55
C ILE A 390 -0.77 33.98 5.45
N LEU A 391 -0.08 33.45 6.45
CA LEU A 391 0.28 32.04 6.47
C LEU A 391 -0.96 31.18 6.68
N ASP A 392 -1.87 31.53 7.59
CA ASP A 392 -3.14 30.83 7.73
C ASP A 392 -3.95 30.82 6.41
N GLU A 393 -4.00 31.95 5.69
CA GLU A 393 -4.62 32.05 4.37
C GLU A 393 -3.94 31.12 3.35
N LEU A 394 -2.61 31.15 3.23
CA LEU A 394 -1.83 30.28 2.33
C LEU A 394 -1.96 28.79 2.67
N LEU A 395 -2.08 28.48 3.96
CA LEU A 395 -2.17 27.11 4.48
C LEU A 395 -3.59 26.55 4.37
N GLN A 396 -4.61 27.41 4.29
CA GLN A 396 -6.00 27.04 4.03
C GLN A 396 -6.27 26.75 2.56
N PHE A 397 -5.39 27.08 1.62
CA PHE A 397 -5.50 26.63 0.22
C PHE A 397 -5.17 25.14 0.14
N PRO A 398 -6.17 24.25 -0.02
CA PRO A 398 -5.92 22.84 -0.22
C PRO A 398 -5.37 22.67 -1.64
N GLU A 399 -4.47 21.71 -1.85
CA GLU A 399 -4.03 21.31 -3.20
C GLU A 399 -5.21 20.84 -4.08
N GLU A 400 -6.37 20.49 -3.50
CA GLU A 400 -7.62 20.25 -4.24
C GLU A 400 -8.07 21.49 -5.04
N SER A 401 -7.82 22.71 -4.52
CA SER A 401 -8.08 23.95 -5.27
C SER A 401 -7.04 24.20 -6.37
N GLU A 402 -5.81 23.69 -6.25
CA GLU A 402 -4.83 23.75 -7.35
C GLU A 402 -5.16 22.75 -8.47
N GLU A 403 -5.60 21.53 -8.15
CA GLU A 403 -6.09 20.58 -9.16
C GLU A 403 -7.35 21.12 -9.88
N GLU A 404 -8.31 21.71 -9.17
CA GLU A 404 -9.48 22.37 -9.77
C GLU A 404 -9.08 23.59 -10.63
N ILE A 405 -8.14 24.42 -10.18
CA ILE A 405 -7.66 25.58 -10.95
C ILE A 405 -6.86 25.13 -12.18
N MET A 406 -6.04 24.08 -12.08
CA MET A 406 -5.33 23.53 -13.24
C MET A 406 -6.28 22.90 -14.27
N GLU A 407 -7.38 22.27 -13.85
CA GLU A 407 -8.45 21.82 -14.76
C GLU A 407 -9.17 22.98 -15.45
N ILE A 408 -9.35 24.12 -14.77
CA ILE A 408 -9.98 25.32 -15.34
C ILE A 408 -9.03 26.02 -16.32
N VAL A 409 -7.73 26.12 -16.00
CA VAL A 409 -6.71 26.77 -16.85
C VAL A 409 -6.30 25.89 -18.04
N GLY A 410 -6.36 24.56 -17.90
CA GLY A 410 -6.12 23.62 -19.00
C GLY A 410 -7.24 23.53 -20.04
N ASN A 411 -8.42 24.08 -19.72
CA ASN A 411 -9.58 24.17 -20.61
C ASN A 411 -9.84 25.60 -21.14
N ALA A 412 -8.91 26.55 -20.92
CA ALA A 412 -9.01 27.94 -21.38
C ALA A 412 -8.23 28.19 -22.68
#